data_AF-A0A7Y5J3D0-F1
#
_entry.id   AF-A0A7Y5J3D0-F1
#
_cell.length_a   1.000
_cell.length_b   1.000
_cell.length_c   1.000
_cell.angle_alpha   90.00
_cell.angle_beta   90.00
_cell.angle_gamma   90.00
#
_symmetry.space_group_name_H-M   'P 1'
#
loop_
_entity.id
_entity.type
_entity.pdbx_description
1 polymer ?
#
loop_
_entity_poly.entity_id
_entity_poly.type
_entity_poly.pdbx_seq_one_letter_code
_entity_poly.pdbx_strand_id
1 'polypeptide(L)'
;QNVEEVENMFDVRLSNYWQTHYLFDKASAKRAKTLGQTAIHLLVINTIAPFLFVYGKQKAEPALCDRALHLLESVPPESNNIIENWQRLGMEAVSAAQTQALLQLKHEYCEKRQCLRCAVGAEVMRG
;
A
#
# COMPACT_ATOMS: atom_id res chain seq x y z
N GLN A 1 -13.63 -9.84 -2.88
CA GLN A 1 -13.47 -9.08 -1.65
C GLN A 1 -12.96 -7.71 -2.02
N ASN A 2 -13.71 -6.65 -1.68
CA ASN A 2 -13.34 -5.26 -1.92
C ASN A 2 -12.60 -4.69 -0.70
N VAL A 3 -12.05 -3.48 -0.78
CA VAL A 3 -11.32 -2.85 0.34
C VAL A 3 -12.23 -2.62 1.55
N GLU A 4 -13.50 -2.28 1.32
CA GLU A 4 -14.49 -2.08 2.39
C GLU A 4 -14.68 -3.35 3.25
N GLU A 5 -14.72 -4.54 2.64
CA GLU A 5 -14.80 -5.80 3.39
C GLU A 5 -13.56 -6.01 4.26
N VAL A 6 -12.37 -5.69 3.76
CA VAL A 6 -11.12 -5.78 4.54
C VAL A 6 -11.15 -4.78 5.69
N GLU A 7 -11.60 -3.55 5.45
CA GLU A 7 -11.78 -2.54 6.50
C GLU A 7 -12.73 -3.04 7.60
N ASN A 8 -13.85 -3.63 7.22
CA ASN A 8 -14.82 -4.22 8.15
C ASN A 8 -14.23 -5.40 8.95
N MET A 9 -13.34 -6.21 8.38
CA MET A 9 -12.65 -7.29 9.10
C MET A 9 -11.72 -6.78 10.21
N PHE A 10 -11.24 -5.54 10.11
CA PHE A 10 -10.39 -4.90 11.12
C PHE A 10 -11.17 -4.13 12.20
N ASP A 11 -12.50 -4.15 12.19
CA ASP A 11 -13.32 -3.67 13.30
C ASP A 11 -13.27 -4.63 14.50
N VAL A 12 -12.11 -4.67 15.16
CA VAL A 12 -11.81 -5.57 16.27
C VAL A 12 -11.70 -4.77 17.56
N ARG A 13 -12.43 -5.20 18.60
CA ARG A 13 -12.31 -4.63 19.95
C ARG A 13 -11.09 -5.20 20.66
N LEU A 14 -10.24 -4.33 21.20
CA LEU A 14 -9.07 -4.75 21.97
C LEU A 14 -9.44 -5.57 23.22
N SER A 15 -8.61 -6.57 23.52
CA SER A 15 -8.63 -7.28 24.81
C SER A 15 -8.42 -6.31 25.99
N ASN A 16 -8.95 -6.66 27.16
CA ASN A 16 -9.02 -5.81 28.35
C ASN A 16 -7.69 -5.11 28.74
N TYR A 17 -6.54 -5.77 28.61
CA TYR A 17 -5.22 -5.21 28.96
C TYR A 17 -4.88 -3.96 28.12
N TRP A 18 -5.04 -4.06 26.80
CA TRP A 18 -4.67 -3.00 25.85
C TRP A 18 -5.62 -1.81 25.86
N GLN A 19 -6.80 -1.92 26.49
CA GLN A 19 -7.69 -0.78 26.69
C GLN A 19 -7.10 0.24 27.67
N THR A 20 -6.30 -0.22 28.64
CA THR A 20 -5.70 0.63 29.67
C THR A 20 -4.17 0.67 29.61
N HIS A 21 -3.51 -0.14 28.79
CA HIS A 21 -2.04 -0.13 28.66
C HIS A 21 -1.68 0.22 27.22
N TYR A 22 -1.10 1.40 26.99
CA TYR A 22 -0.51 1.77 25.69
C TYR A 22 0.94 1.31 25.58
N LEU A 23 1.66 1.40 26.68
CA LEU A 23 2.97 0.79 26.88
C LEU A 23 2.78 -0.43 27.79
N PHE A 24 3.62 -1.45 27.60
CA PHE A 24 3.67 -2.58 28.53
C PHE A 24 3.84 -2.08 29.96
N ASP A 25 3.04 -2.66 30.85
CA ASP A 25 3.05 -2.46 32.30
C ASP A 25 2.91 -1.01 32.78
N LYS A 26 2.46 -0.11 31.89
CA LYS A 26 2.11 1.26 32.23
C LYS A 26 0.63 1.52 31.98
N ALA A 27 -0.12 1.63 33.08
CA ALA A 27 -1.52 2.02 33.04
C ALA A 27 -1.67 3.44 32.45
N SER A 28 -2.72 3.61 31.66
CA SER A 28 -3.10 4.81 30.92
C SER A 28 -4.63 4.91 30.89
N ALA A 29 -5.14 6.10 30.60
CA ALA A 29 -6.58 6.31 30.54
C ALA A 29 -7.24 5.36 29.53
N LYS A 30 -8.35 4.74 29.93
CA LYS A 30 -9.10 3.82 29.09
C LYS A 30 -9.55 4.55 27.82
N ARG A 31 -9.13 4.05 26.66
CA ARG A 31 -9.57 4.58 25.36
C ARG A 31 -10.02 3.43 24.46
N ALA A 32 -11.08 3.67 23.70
CA ALA A 32 -11.37 2.83 22.55
C ALA A 32 -10.23 3.03 21.56
N LYS A 33 -9.49 1.97 21.26
CA LYS A 33 -8.46 2.00 20.22
C LYS A 33 -8.94 1.05 19.13
N THR A 34 -9.38 1.63 18.02
CA THR A 34 -9.66 0.94 16.77
C THR A 34 -8.47 1.16 15.84
N LEU A 35 -8.30 0.29 14.84
CA LEU A 35 -7.36 0.58 13.77
C LEU A 35 -7.93 1.71 12.91
N GLY A 36 -7.15 2.77 12.73
CA GLY A 36 -7.52 3.83 11.79
C GLY A 36 -7.48 3.32 10.35
N GLN A 37 -8.31 3.90 9.49
CA GLN A 37 -8.41 3.51 8.08
C GLN A 37 -7.04 3.52 7.37
N THR A 38 -6.20 4.53 7.64
CA THR A 38 -4.82 4.60 7.12
C THR A 38 -3.95 3.41 7.55
N ALA A 39 -4.09 2.92 8.78
CA ALA A 39 -3.34 1.76 9.25
C ALA A 39 -3.78 0.48 8.52
N ILE A 40 -5.09 0.36 8.25
CA ILE A 40 -5.64 -0.75 7.46
C ILE A 40 -5.12 -0.67 6.02
N HIS A 41 -5.13 0.50 5.39
CA HIS A 41 -4.57 0.70 4.05
C HIS A 41 -3.08 0.31 3.98
N LEU A 42 -2.29 0.68 4.99
CA LEU A 42 -0.88 0.27 5.07
C LEU A 42 -0.72 -1.26 5.15
N LEU A 43 -1.58 -1.95 5.90
CA LEU A 43 -1.59 -3.42 5.95
C LEU A 43 -2.01 -4.03 4.61
N VAL A 44 -3.00 -3.44 3.93
CA VAL A 44 -3.41 -3.89 2.59
C VAL A 44 -2.24 -3.80 1.62
N ILE A 45 -1.60 -2.62 1.54
CA ILE A 45 -0.51 -2.34 0.60
C ILE A 45 0.72 -3.20 0.88
N ASN A 46 1.18 -3.25 2.13
CA ASN A 46 2.48 -3.86 2.46
C ASN A 46 2.40 -5.35 2.77
N THR A 47 1.23 -5.85 3.18
CA THR A 47 1.12 -7.22 3.70
C THR A 47 0.09 -8.04 2.94
N ILE A 48 -1.18 -7.61 2.90
CA ILE A 48 -2.27 -8.45 2.40
C ILE A 48 -2.15 -8.65 0.90
N ALA A 49 -2.01 -7.59 0.11
CA ALA A 49 -1.92 -7.70 -1.35
C ALA A 49 -0.66 -8.48 -1.79
N PRO A 50 0.56 -8.15 -1.30
CA PRO A 50 1.76 -8.90 -1.67
C PRO A 50 1.68 -10.39 -1.31
N PHE A 51 1.20 -10.70 -0.11
CA PHE A 51 1.03 -12.09 0.32
C PHE A 51 0.01 -12.84 -0.54
N LEU A 52 -1.16 -12.23 -0.78
CA LEU A 52 -2.23 -12.82 -1.59
C LEU A 52 -1.75 -13.08 -3.03
N PHE A 53 -0.98 -12.16 -3.61
CA PHE A 53 -0.44 -12.30 -4.95
C PHE A 53 0.55 -13.47 -5.05
N VAL A 54 1.50 -13.57 -4.12
CA VAL A 54 2.48 -14.67 -4.08
C VAL A 54 1.78 -16.00 -3.84
N TYR A 55 0.81 -16.04 -2.92
CA TYR A 55 0.02 -17.23 -2.65
C TYR A 55 -0.75 -17.70 -3.89
N GLY A 56 -1.39 -16.79 -4.62
CA GLY A 56 -2.04 -17.07 -5.90
C GLY A 56 -1.09 -17.65 -6.94
N LYS A 57 0.11 -17.07 -7.07
CA LYS A 57 1.15 -17.61 -7.97
C LYS A 57 1.57 -19.03 -7.58
N GLN A 58 1.82 -19.29 -6.29
CA GLN A 58 2.24 -20.61 -5.81
C GLN A 58 1.16 -21.68 -6.01
N LYS A 59 -0.11 -21.30 -5.92
CA LYS A 59 -1.25 -22.20 -6.14
C LYS A 59 -1.71 -22.30 -7.59
N ALA A 60 -1.08 -21.55 -8.50
CA ALA A 60 -1.52 -21.40 -9.88
C ALA A 60 -3.00 -20.98 -9.96
N GLU A 61 -3.42 -20.04 -9.10
CA GLU A 61 -4.76 -19.48 -9.03
C GLU A 61 -4.73 -17.98 -9.45
N PRO A 62 -4.87 -17.66 -10.74
CA PRO A 62 -4.79 -16.29 -11.25
C PRO A 62 -5.79 -15.33 -10.60
N ALA A 63 -6.98 -15.84 -10.26
CA ALA A 63 -8.02 -15.07 -9.58
C ALA A 63 -7.54 -14.46 -8.25
N LEU A 64 -6.60 -15.09 -7.54
CA LEU A 64 -6.02 -14.53 -6.31
C LEU A 64 -5.02 -13.41 -6.62
N CYS A 65 -4.25 -13.54 -7.68
CA CYS A 65 -3.36 -12.47 -8.16
C CYS A 65 -4.17 -11.24 -8.61
N ASP A 66 -5.23 -11.45 -9.38
CA ASP A 66 -6.12 -10.37 -9.84
C ASP A 66 -6.79 -9.68 -8.66
N ARG A 67 -7.24 -10.44 -7.66
CA ARG A 67 -7.77 -9.88 -6.41
C ARG A 67 -6.75 -9.02 -5.68
N ALA A 68 -5.48 -9.44 -5.61
CA ALA A 68 -4.43 -8.64 -4.97
C ALA A 68 -4.19 -7.31 -5.70
N LEU A 69 -4.19 -7.32 -7.03
CA LEU A 69 -4.08 -6.10 -7.84
C LEU A 69 -5.29 -5.19 -7.64
N HIS A 70 -6.50 -5.76 -7.68
CA HIS A 70 -7.74 -5.01 -7.45
C HIS A 70 -7.78 -4.37 -6.06
N LEU A 71 -7.24 -5.03 -5.03
CA LEU A 71 -7.10 -4.43 -3.70
C LEU A 71 -6.24 -3.16 -3.75
N LEU A 72 -5.09 -3.20 -4.42
CA LEU A 72 -4.22 -2.04 -4.57
C LEU A 72 -4.86 -0.91 -5.41
N GLU A 73 -5.64 -1.26 -6.43
CA GLU A 73 -6.37 -0.29 -7.24
C GLU A 73 -7.49 0.41 -6.46
N SER A 74 -8.05 -0.27 -5.47
CA SER A 74 -9.17 0.22 -4.66
C SER A 74 -8.73 1.05 -3.44
N VAL A 75 -7.44 1.04 -3.07
CA VAL A 75 -6.91 1.85 -1.97
C VAL A 75 -6.51 3.23 -2.50
N PRO A 76 -6.83 4.33 -1.77
CA PRO A 76 -6.38 5.68 -2.14
C PRO A 76 -4.86 5.78 -2.35
N PRO A 77 -4.38 6.74 -3.16
CA PRO A 77 -2.96 6.93 -3.39
C PRO A 77 -2.22 7.24 -2.07
N GLU A 78 -1.02 6.68 -1.93
CA GLU A 78 -0.17 6.96 -0.79
C GLU A 78 0.30 8.42 -0.79
N SER A 79 0.37 9.03 0.40
CA SER A 79 0.88 10.39 0.58
C SER A 79 2.29 10.33 1.17
N ASN A 80 3.29 10.62 0.33
CA ASN A 80 4.69 10.75 0.74
C ASN A 80 5.45 11.71 -0.19
N ASN A 81 6.62 12.18 0.28
CA ASN A 81 7.46 13.13 -0.46
C ASN A 81 7.85 12.67 -1.88
N ILE A 82 7.95 11.37 -2.13
CA ILE A 82 8.28 10.87 -3.46
C ILE A 82 7.09 11.07 -4.41
N ILE A 83 5.88 10.69 -3.98
CA ILE A 83 4.66 10.86 -4.76
C ILE A 83 4.35 12.34 -4.96
N GLU A 84 4.56 13.20 -3.96
CA GLU A 84 4.42 14.65 -4.12
C GLU A 84 5.33 15.21 -5.23
N ASN A 85 6.56 14.70 -5.35
CA ASN A 85 7.47 15.12 -6.42
C ASN A 85 6.99 14.66 -7.79
N TRP A 86 6.42 13.46 -7.91
CA TRP A 86 5.79 13.00 -9.15
C TRP A 86 4.59 13.88 -9.53
N GLN A 87 3.76 14.24 -8.56
CA GLN A 87 2.62 15.15 -8.77
C GLN A 87 3.07 16.52 -9.27
N ARG A 88 4.15 17.09 -8.72
CA ARG A 88 4.74 18.36 -9.20
C ARG A 88 5.23 18.29 -10.65
N LEU A 89 5.58 17.09 -11.13
CA LEU A 89 5.97 16.84 -12.53
C LEU A 89 4.76 16.56 -13.44
N GLY A 90 3.53 16.67 -12.92
CA GLY A 90 2.29 16.42 -13.66
C GLY A 90 1.80 14.97 -13.65
N MET A 91 2.43 14.09 -12.85
CA MET A 91 2.02 12.69 -12.72
C MET A 91 1.12 12.52 -11.49
N GLU A 92 -0.20 12.53 -11.71
CA GLU A 92 -1.19 12.30 -10.65
C GLU A 92 -1.51 10.81 -10.53
N ALA A 93 -1.36 10.26 -9.32
CA ALA A 93 -1.75 8.89 -9.01
C ALA A 93 -3.13 8.86 -8.36
N VAL A 94 -4.01 7.97 -8.82
CA VAL A 94 -5.39 7.84 -8.31
C VAL A 94 -5.58 6.65 -7.38
N SER A 95 -4.56 5.81 -7.18
CA SER A 95 -4.63 4.63 -6.32
C SER A 95 -3.27 4.21 -5.74
N ALA A 96 -3.31 3.32 -4.75
CA ALA A 96 -2.13 2.71 -4.18
C ALA A 96 -1.35 1.90 -5.23
N ALA A 97 -2.03 1.24 -6.17
CA ALA A 97 -1.38 0.54 -7.28
C ALA A 97 -0.46 1.47 -8.10
N GLN A 98 -0.94 2.68 -8.43
CA GLN A 98 -0.16 3.65 -9.20
C GLN A 98 0.98 4.27 -8.39
N THR A 99 0.73 4.61 -7.13
CA THR A 99 1.80 5.13 -6.26
C THR A 99 2.90 4.09 -6.04
N GLN A 100 2.56 2.81 -5.83
CA GLN A 100 3.52 1.71 -5.78
C GLN A 100 4.31 1.54 -7.10
N ALA A 101 3.65 1.66 -8.26
CA ALA A 101 4.33 1.63 -9.56
C ALA A 101 5.34 2.78 -9.72
N LEU A 102 4.99 3.99 -9.30
CA LEU A 102 5.87 5.17 -9.35
C LEU A 102 7.05 5.07 -8.37
N LEU A 103 6.82 4.51 -7.18
CA LEU A 103 7.87 4.22 -6.21
C LEU A 103 8.86 3.20 -6.80
N GLN A 104 8.37 2.11 -7.38
CA GLN A 104 9.19 1.10 -8.02
C GLN A 104 9.97 1.67 -9.21
N LEU A 105 9.32 2.46 -10.07
CA LEU A 105 9.96 3.13 -11.20
C LEU A 105 11.11 4.02 -10.75
N LYS A 106 10.88 4.84 -9.72
CA LYS A 106 11.91 5.71 -9.15
C LYS A 106 13.08 4.90 -8.60
N HIS A 107 12.80 3.91 -7.76
CA HIS A 107 13.82 3.15 -7.05
C HIS A 107 14.65 2.30 -8.00
N GLU A 108 14.00 1.56 -8.90
CA GLU A 108 14.67 0.63 -9.79
C GLU A 108 15.34 1.29 -10.99
N TYR A 109 14.85 2.44 -11.45
CA TYR A 109 15.37 3.08 -12.65
C TYR A 109 15.94 4.47 -12.40
N CYS A 110 15.16 5.41 -11.88
CA CYS A 110 15.57 6.82 -11.77
C CYS A 110 16.78 6.99 -10.85
N GLU A 111 16.75 6.40 -9.65
CA GLU A 111 17.83 6.48 -8.66
C GLU A 111 19.10 5.78 -9.16
N LYS A 112 18.94 4.69 -9.91
CA LYS A 112 20.03 3.93 -10.53
C LYS A 112 20.51 4.53 -11.87
N ARG A 113 19.92 5.64 -12.32
CA ARG A 113 20.19 6.32 -13.61
C ARG A 113 20.07 5.39 -14.83
N GLN A 114 19.16 4.42 -14.77
CA GLN A 114 18.95 3.44 -15.84
C GLN A 114 17.95 3.91 -16.90
N CYS A 115 18.01 5.19 -17.30
CA CYS A 115 17.01 5.80 -18.19
C CYS A 115 16.87 5.05 -19.53
N LEU A 116 17.97 4.55 -20.12
CA LEU A 116 17.94 3.77 -21.37
C LEU A 116 17.23 2.40 -21.23
N ARG A 117 17.07 1.89 -20.01
CA ARG A 117 16.39 0.61 -19.72
C ARG A 117 14.97 0.80 -19.19
N CYS A 118 14.60 2.03 -18.88
CA CYS A 118 13.28 2.41 -18.41
C CYS A 118 12.40 2.73 -19.62
N ALA A 119 11.18 2.19 -19.70
CA ALA A 119 10.27 2.48 -20.82
C ALA A 119 9.98 4.00 -20.94
N VAL A 120 9.70 4.65 -19.81
CA VAL A 120 9.49 6.11 -19.75
C VAL A 120 10.77 6.87 -20.10
N GLY A 121 11.90 6.50 -19.48
CA GLY A 121 13.18 7.19 -19.68
C GLY A 121 13.72 7.06 -21.11
N ALA A 122 13.53 5.89 -21.73
CA ALA A 122 13.92 5.65 -23.11
C ALA A 122 13.10 6.50 -24.08
N GLU A 123 11.80 6.67 -23.83
CA GLU A 123 10.94 7.53 -24.63
C GLU A 123 11.35 9.01 -24.51
N VAL A 124 11.62 9.49 -23.29
CA VAL A 124 12.09 10.86 -23.06
C VAL A 124 13.42 11.16 -23.77
N MET A 125 14.33 10.18 -23.85
CA MET A 125 15.62 10.35 -24.52
C MET A 125 15.62 10.10 -26.03
N ARG A 126 14.50 9.65 -26.60
CA ARG A 126 14.30 9.59 -28.05
C ARG A 126 13.93 10.95 -28.67
N GLY A 127 13.74 11.97 -27.84
CA GLY A 127 13.52 13.36 -28.26
C GLY A 127 14.59 13.87 -29.21
#